data_AF-A3QQ77-F1
#
_entry.id   AF-A3QQ77-F1
#
_cell.length_a   1.000
_cell.length_b   1.000
_cell.length_c   1.000
_cell.angle_alpha   90.00
_cell.angle_beta   90.00
_cell.angle_gamma   90.00
#
_symmetry.space_group_name_H-M   'P 1'
#
loop_
_entity.id
_entity.type
_entity.pdbx_description
1 polymer ?
#
loop_
_entity_poly.entity_id
_entity_poly.type
_entity_poly.pdbx_seq_one_letter_code
_entity_poly.pdbx_strand_id
1 'polypeptide(L)'
;TLGARKLKKMKGAEDIGNQPQNNAMQNAAMQQIDIVRMEVFQNQPVFLNVLEAIEPDTVFAGHDNGLPDSSANLLTSLNELGERQMVLMVKWAKGLPGFQNLHVEDQMKIIQYS
;
A
#
# COMPACT_ATOMS: atom_id res chain seq x y z
N THR A 1 54.50 -27.72 -24.08
CA THR A 1 55.62 -26.79 -23.91
C THR A 1 55.08 -25.53 -23.24
N LEU A 2 55.34 -25.39 -21.93
CA LEU A 2 54.86 -24.26 -21.13
C LEU A 2 55.92 -23.15 -21.12
N GLY A 3 55.53 -21.96 -21.56
CA GLY A 3 56.34 -20.75 -21.51
C GLY A 3 56.45 -20.19 -20.10
N ALA A 4 57.69 -19.91 -19.69
CA ALA A 4 58.06 -19.29 -18.42
C ALA A 4 57.94 -17.75 -18.45
N ARG A 5 57.76 -17.14 -17.25
CA ARG A 5 58.35 -15.88 -16.72
C ARG A 5 57.58 -15.48 -15.44
N LYS A 6 58.06 -15.79 -14.22
CA LYS A 6 59.00 -15.08 -13.31
C LYS A 6 58.51 -13.76 -12.67
N LEU A 7 58.32 -13.87 -11.33
CA LEU A 7 58.60 -12.96 -10.20
C LEU A 7 58.13 -11.49 -10.22
N LYS A 8 57.47 -11.05 -9.14
CA LYS A 8 58.12 -10.20 -8.10
C LYS A 8 57.34 -10.20 -6.77
N LYS A 9 58.12 -10.15 -5.69
CA LYS A 9 57.82 -10.20 -4.26
C LYS A 9 57.55 -8.80 -3.68
N MET A 10 57.04 -8.75 -2.44
CA MET A 10 57.05 -7.67 -1.41
C MET A 10 55.61 -7.32 -0.97
N LYS A 11 55.27 -6.95 0.27
CA LYS A 11 55.85 -6.95 1.63
C LYS A 11 54.68 -6.48 2.51
N GLY A 12 54.47 -7.09 3.69
CA GLY A 12 53.36 -6.75 4.58
C GLY A 12 53.46 -5.39 5.29
N ALA A 13 52.32 -4.97 5.84
CA ALA A 13 52.06 -4.18 7.06
C ALA A 13 50.53 -3.92 7.06
N GLU A 14 49.76 -4.51 7.97
CA GLU A 14 49.24 -3.86 9.18
C GLU A 14 48.39 -2.62 8.88
N ASP A 15 47.07 -2.70 9.06
CA ASP A 15 46.38 -2.03 10.19
C ASP A 15 44.86 -2.28 10.11
N ILE A 16 44.27 -2.63 11.25
CA ILE A 16 42.84 -2.86 11.45
C ILE A 16 42.29 -1.57 12.06
N GLY A 17 41.49 -0.81 11.31
CA GLY A 17 40.89 0.42 11.84
C GLY A 17 39.76 1.03 10.99
N ASN A 18 38.54 0.99 11.56
CA ASN A 18 37.42 1.95 11.41
C ASN A 18 36.56 2.06 10.13
N GLN A 19 35.33 1.51 10.26
CA GLN A 19 33.99 2.13 10.07
C GLN A 19 33.44 2.55 8.67
N PRO A 20 32.08 2.63 8.52
CA PRO A 20 31.35 2.26 7.29
C PRO A 20 30.94 3.46 6.43
N GLN A 21 30.98 3.28 5.10
CA GLN A 21 30.47 4.27 4.14
C GLN A 21 29.06 3.92 3.64
N ASN A 22 28.11 4.70 4.17
CA ASN A 22 26.87 5.19 3.56
C ASN A 22 26.48 4.64 2.16
N ASN A 23 25.61 3.62 2.14
CA ASN A 23 24.75 3.30 0.98
C ASN A 23 23.27 3.64 1.24
N ALA A 24 22.97 4.53 2.20
CA ALA A 24 21.60 4.88 2.56
C ALA A 24 20.95 5.93 1.63
N MET A 25 21.69 6.50 0.66
CA MET A 25 21.20 7.66 -0.12
C MET A 25 20.36 7.28 -1.35
N GLN A 26 20.34 6.02 -1.77
CA GLN A 26 19.75 5.67 -3.08
C GLN A 26 18.37 5.00 -3.05
N ASN A 27 17.82 4.72 -1.86
CA ASN A 27 16.42 4.28 -1.71
C ASN A 27 15.47 5.37 -1.19
N ALA A 28 15.95 6.62 -1.07
CA ALA A 28 15.10 7.77 -0.73
C ALA A 28 14.20 8.23 -1.90
N ALA A 29 14.43 7.74 -3.12
CA ALA A 29 13.74 8.20 -4.34
C ALA A 29 12.48 7.41 -4.72
N MET A 30 12.00 6.49 -3.87
CA MET A 30 10.64 5.92 -3.98
C MET A 30 9.70 6.44 -2.88
N GLN A 31 10.12 7.48 -2.16
CA GLN A 31 9.24 8.29 -1.32
C GLN A 31 8.73 9.48 -2.14
N GLN A 32 7.71 9.27 -2.97
CA GLN A 32 6.94 10.39 -3.53
C GLN A 32 5.57 9.91 -4.05
N ILE A 33 4.86 9.17 -3.19
CA ILE A 33 3.44 9.49 -3.04
C ILE A 33 3.43 10.34 -1.78
N ASP A 34 3.49 11.65 -1.98
CA ASP A 34 3.17 12.62 -0.95
C ASP A 34 1.73 12.36 -0.50
N ILE A 35 1.57 11.44 0.45
CA ILE A 35 0.50 11.52 1.45
C ILE A 35 0.83 12.80 2.20
N VAL A 36 0.38 13.92 1.64
CA VAL A 36 0.56 15.26 2.16
C VAL A 36 0.40 15.16 3.66
N ARG A 37 1.52 15.39 4.36
CA ARG A 37 1.63 15.60 5.80
C ARG A 37 0.25 15.94 6.39
N MET A 38 -0.43 14.92 6.92
CA MET A 38 -1.64 15.09 7.71
C MET A 38 -1.22 15.71 9.06
N GLU A 39 -0.81 16.98 9.04
CA GLU A 39 -0.54 17.75 10.27
C GLU A 39 -1.83 18.01 11.07
N VAL A 40 -2.98 17.53 10.58
CA VAL A 40 -4.30 17.52 11.26
C VAL A 40 -4.40 16.42 12.33
N PHE A 41 -3.46 15.49 12.43
CA PHE A 41 -3.48 14.43 13.45
C PHE A 41 -3.17 14.89 14.90
N GLN A 42 -3.21 16.19 15.20
CA GLN A 42 -3.09 16.67 16.59
C GLN A 42 -4.28 16.28 17.49
N ASN A 43 -5.31 15.61 16.95
CA ASN A 43 -6.41 14.99 17.70
C ASN A 43 -6.64 13.53 17.28
N GLN A 44 -5.66 12.65 17.55
CA GLN A 44 -5.80 11.18 17.41
C GLN A 44 -7.16 10.61 17.86
N PRO A 45 -7.73 10.97 19.04
CA PRO A 45 -9.03 10.45 19.46
C PRO A 45 -10.20 10.92 18.57
N VAL A 46 -10.16 12.13 18.03
CA VAL A 46 -11.26 12.66 17.18
C VAL A 46 -11.26 11.97 15.82
N PHE A 47 -10.08 11.71 15.26
CA PHE A 47 -9.97 11.01 13.98
C PHE A 47 -10.50 9.57 14.07
N LEU A 48 -10.17 8.85 15.14
CA LEU A 48 -10.69 7.50 15.37
C LEU A 48 -12.21 7.49 15.52
N ASN A 49 -12.78 8.44 16.26
CA ASN A 49 -14.24 8.56 16.40
C ASN A 49 -14.93 8.82 15.05
N VAL A 50 -14.31 9.60 14.16
CA VAL A 50 -14.86 9.81 12.81
C VAL A 50 -14.82 8.52 12.01
N LEU A 51 -13.72 7.77 12.03
CA LEU A 51 -13.60 6.50 11.31
C LEU A 51 -14.64 5.47 11.79
N GLU A 52 -14.81 5.35 13.10
CA GLU A 52 -15.84 4.49 13.71
C GLU A 52 -17.26 4.92 13.25
N ALA A 53 -17.54 6.22 13.26
CA ALA A 53 -18.86 6.73 12.89
C ALA A 53 -19.21 6.59 11.40
N ILE A 54 -18.21 6.50 10.51
CA ILE A 54 -18.43 6.36 9.06
C ILE A 54 -18.28 4.92 8.56
N GLU A 55 -17.88 3.98 9.42
CA GLU A 55 -17.63 2.59 9.04
C GLU A 55 -18.86 2.00 8.32
N PRO A 56 -18.66 1.30 7.18
CA PRO A 56 -19.78 0.69 6.47
C PRO A 56 -20.39 -0.47 7.26
N ASP A 57 -21.71 -0.57 7.24
CA ASP A 57 -22.39 -1.76 7.72
C ASP A 57 -21.97 -3.00 6.92
N THR A 58 -21.98 -4.16 7.60
CA THR A 58 -21.74 -5.44 6.94
C THR A 58 -22.86 -5.75 5.95
N VAL A 59 -22.48 -6.13 4.73
CA VAL A 59 -23.39 -6.61 3.68
C VAL A 59 -23.12 -8.08 3.36
N PHE A 60 -24.18 -8.80 3.02
CA PHE A 60 -24.12 -10.22 2.71
C PHE A 60 -24.32 -10.48 1.21
N ALA A 61 -23.75 -11.57 0.71
CA ALA A 61 -23.80 -11.92 -0.70
C ALA A 61 -25.22 -12.18 -1.23
N GLY A 62 -26.15 -12.54 -0.33
CA GLY A 62 -27.52 -12.86 -0.70
C GLY A 62 -27.65 -14.13 -1.54
N HIS A 63 -26.65 -15.02 -1.49
CA HIS A 63 -26.64 -16.29 -2.22
C HIS A 63 -27.87 -17.14 -1.86
N ASP A 64 -28.57 -17.64 -2.87
CA ASP A 64 -29.68 -18.56 -2.69
C ASP A 64 -29.16 -19.97 -2.48
N ASN A 65 -29.19 -20.43 -1.23
CA ASN A 65 -28.76 -21.78 -0.84
C ASN A 65 -29.69 -22.89 -1.36
N GLY A 66 -30.82 -22.55 -2.01
CA GLY A 66 -31.67 -23.49 -2.73
C GLY A 66 -31.12 -23.86 -4.12
N LEU A 67 -30.16 -23.09 -4.65
CA LEU A 67 -29.49 -23.37 -5.92
C LEU A 67 -28.23 -24.22 -5.70
N PRO A 68 -27.82 -25.02 -6.69
CA PRO A 68 -26.54 -25.70 -6.63
C PRO A 68 -25.37 -24.71 -6.61
N ASP A 69 -24.36 -25.00 -5.78
CA ASP A 69 -23.10 -24.25 -5.67
C ASP A 69 -22.18 -24.47 -6.89
N SER A 70 -22.67 -24.08 -8.05
CA SER A 70 -21.87 -24.01 -9.27
C SER A 70 -20.95 -22.78 -9.23
N SER A 71 -19.82 -22.86 -9.93
CA SER A 71 -18.89 -21.73 -10.06
C SER A 71 -19.58 -20.48 -10.63
N ALA A 72 -20.48 -20.65 -11.59
CA ALA A 72 -21.24 -19.55 -12.18
C ALA A 72 -22.11 -18.84 -11.14
N ASN A 73 -22.88 -19.57 -10.35
CA ASN A 73 -23.78 -18.99 -9.34
C ASN A 73 -23.00 -18.27 -8.24
N LEU A 74 -21.92 -18.89 -7.75
CA LEU A 74 -21.07 -18.28 -6.72
C LEU A 74 -20.39 -17.00 -7.24
N LEU A 75 -19.86 -17.01 -8.46
CA LEU A 75 -19.25 -15.82 -9.06
C LEU A 75 -20.26 -14.69 -9.26
N THR A 76 -21.49 -15.01 -9.68
CA THR A 76 -22.57 -14.02 -9.77
C THR A 76 -22.87 -13.41 -8.40
N SER A 77 -23.05 -14.24 -7.36
CA SER A 77 -23.33 -13.74 -6.01
C SER A 77 -22.17 -12.89 -5.45
N LEU A 78 -20.92 -13.28 -5.72
CA LEU A 78 -19.74 -12.51 -5.33
C LEU A 78 -19.63 -11.18 -6.08
N ASN A 79 -19.94 -11.15 -7.39
CA ASN A 79 -19.95 -9.91 -8.17
C ASN A 79 -21.00 -8.94 -7.64
N GLU A 80 -22.22 -9.43 -7.40
CA GLU A 80 -23.29 -8.60 -6.82
C GLU A 80 -22.92 -8.08 -5.42
N LEU A 81 -22.25 -8.89 -4.60
CA LEU A 81 -21.71 -8.43 -3.33
C LEU A 81 -20.67 -7.33 -3.53
N GLY A 82 -19.74 -7.53 -4.45
CA GLY A 82 -18.69 -6.58 -4.79
C GLY A 82 -19.25 -5.23 -5.26
N GLU A 83 -20.31 -5.24 -6.08
CA GLU A 83 -21.00 -4.02 -6.50
C GLU A 83 -21.61 -3.26 -5.31
N ARG A 84 -22.29 -3.96 -4.40
CA ARG A 84 -22.87 -3.35 -3.19
C ARG A 84 -21.77 -2.79 -2.28
N GLN A 85 -20.69 -3.54 -2.09
CA GLN A 85 -19.53 -3.11 -1.30
C GLN A 85 -18.85 -1.89 -1.94
N MET A 86 -18.71 -1.84 -3.26
CA MET A 86 -18.12 -0.69 -3.95
C MET A 86 -18.91 0.60 -3.70
N VAL A 87 -20.24 0.54 -3.74
CA VAL A 87 -21.10 1.70 -3.41
C VAL A 87 -20.84 2.18 -1.97
N LEU A 88 -20.71 1.24 -1.02
CA LEU A 88 -20.39 1.57 0.37
C LEU A 88 -18.98 2.14 0.53
N MET A 89 -17.98 1.57 -0.14
CA MET A 89 -16.60 2.07 -0.13
C MET A 89 -16.50 3.49 -0.68
N VAL A 90 -17.24 3.82 -1.76
CA VAL A 90 -17.32 5.19 -2.29
C VAL A 90 -17.95 6.14 -1.26
N LYS A 91 -19.01 5.71 -0.58
CA LYS A 91 -19.65 6.51 0.49
C LYS A 91 -18.72 6.71 1.67
N TRP A 92 -18.00 5.67 2.10
CA TRP A 92 -17.00 5.70 3.16
C TRP A 92 -15.86 6.65 2.83
N ALA A 93 -15.28 6.54 1.62
CA ALA A 93 -14.21 7.42 1.17
C ALA A 93 -14.64 8.90 1.21
N LYS A 94 -15.86 9.22 0.79
CA LYS A 94 -16.42 10.57 0.91
C LYS A 94 -16.56 11.06 2.35
N GLY A 95 -16.69 10.18 3.32
CA GLY A 95 -16.73 10.49 4.75
C GLY A 95 -15.34 10.74 5.37
N LEU A 96 -14.25 10.38 4.68
CA LEU A 96 -12.90 10.56 5.20
C LEU A 96 -12.51 12.05 5.27
N PRO A 97 -11.98 12.53 6.41
CA PRO A 97 -11.43 13.87 6.52
C PRO A 97 -10.37 14.13 5.45
N GLY A 98 -10.54 15.19 4.67
CA GLY A 98 -9.59 15.60 3.62
C GLY A 98 -9.80 14.94 2.26
N PHE A 99 -10.52 13.82 2.15
CA PHE A 99 -10.72 13.14 0.85
C PHE A 99 -11.49 14.00 -0.15
N GLN A 100 -12.53 14.71 0.30
CA GLN A 100 -13.31 15.61 -0.55
C GLN A 100 -12.53 16.86 -1.00
N ASN A 101 -11.39 17.16 -0.37
CA ASN A 101 -10.56 18.30 -0.74
C ASN A 101 -9.65 17.97 -1.94
N LEU A 102 -9.52 16.69 -2.31
CA LEU A 102 -8.77 16.25 -3.48
C LEU A 102 -9.52 16.60 -4.77
N HIS A 103 -8.78 16.73 -5.87
CA HIS A 103 -9.39 16.86 -7.19
C HIS A 103 -10.22 15.60 -7.52
N VAL A 104 -11.35 15.75 -8.23
CA VAL A 104 -12.26 14.63 -8.52
C VAL A 104 -11.55 13.50 -9.27
N GLU A 105 -10.63 13.84 -10.16
CA GLU A 105 -9.83 12.83 -10.88
C GLU A 105 -8.97 12.00 -9.92
N ASP A 106 -8.39 12.62 -8.89
CA ASP A 106 -7.57 11.93 -7.90
C ASP A 106 -8.42 11.09 -6.95
N GLN A 107 -9.61 11.59 -6.56
CA GLN A 107 -10.59 10.79 -5.82
C GLN A 107 -10.96 9.52 -6.60
N MET A 108 -11.25 9.66 -7.90
CA MET A 108 -11.58 8.53 -8.77
C MET A 108 -10.42 7.56 -8.94
N LYS A 109 -9.18 8.05 -9.10
CA LYS A 109 -7.98 7.20 -9.19
C LYS A 109 -7.77 6.42 -7.91
N ILE A 110 -7.86 7.07 -6.75
CA ILE A 110 -7.69 6.39 -5.46
C ILE A 110 -8.72 5.28 -5.33
N ILE A 111 -10.01 5.55 -5.58
CA ILE A 111 -11.08 4.53 -5.49
C ILE A 111 -10.84 3.35 -6.45
N GLN A 112 -10.31 3.60 -7.65
CA GLN A 112 -10.09 2.54 -8.65
C GLN A 112 -8.84 1.69 -8.43
N TYR A 113 -7.83 2.21 -7.72
CA TYR A 113 -6.51 1.59 -7.59
C TYR A 113 -6.11 1.24 -6.15
N SER A 114 -7.03 1.35 -5.18
CA SER A 114 -6.80 0.92 -3.80
C SER A 114 -7.16 -0.54 -3.54
#